data_AF-A0A2E6STP2-F1
#
_entry.id   AF-A0A2E6STP2-F1
#
_cell.length_a   1.000
_cell.length_b   1.000
_cell.length_c   1.000
_cell.angle_alpha   90.00
_cell.angle_beta   90.00
_cell.angle_gamma   90.00
#
_symmetry.space_group_name_H-M   'P 1'
#
loop_
_entity.id
_entity.type
_entity.pdbx_description
1 polymer ?
#
loop_
_entity_poly.entity_id
_entity_poly.type
_entity_poly.pdbx_seq_one_letter_code
_entity_poly.pdbx_strand_id
1 'polypeptide(L)'
;MEFFDAGDGQRESIQSVTRFESMVANQEQYYFDCEEFQDIIEYYLLRTDFQQAKTVVDYSLNLHPTSIDLKLLKAQVLVGLLQYKNALDLIEKIELFEPNNTDLFLVKGTILSKLKMSDRAIACFKQCLSDSEYKDEVYHFIASEYQRNLEYEEAIKYFKLCLRENPENEAALYEVNMCFECTTKFAEAIQFYNQLIDESPYSESLWFNLAGMYCKLESWDKAIDCYDYAIAINPRFSSAYFNKANALATHGEYHAAIQVYKESCDYESPTFITYAYIGECYERLKEYETGLEFYKKSIAQNEEYAEAWLGVAICQDGLGKSNEAYASITKALELDHEDPDFWYTASEIEERLGYIEESIISMRKAVKLDESDSSLFMDYLQLLDRHLSHNIVGDALSEGIEKFSSNGDILYFKTAFMLKQGKYQQAYQCFELALTFDFKSHEKVFQYYPESKDNQNLLELIDAYRN
;
A
#
# COMPACT_ATOMS: atom_id res chain seq x y z
N MET A 1 -17.32 -15.72 -27.76
CA MET A 1 -17.31 -15.01 -29.05
C MET A 1 -18.46 -14.01 -28.98
N GLU A 2 -18.27 -12.97 -28.20
CA GLU A 2 -19.22 -11.86 -28.08
C GLU A 2 -18.58 -10.70 -28.85
N PHE A 3 -19.28 -10.29 -29.90
CA PHE A 3 -18.95 -9.09 -30.64
C PHE A 3 -19.17 -7.90 -29.72
N PHE A 4 -18.09 -7.28 -29.27
CA PHE A 4 -18.14 -5.88 -28.85
C PHE A 4 -18.63 -5.09 -30.05
N ASP A 5 -19.74 -4.38 -29.86
CA ASP A 5 -20.29 -3.47 -30.83
C ASP A 5 -19.34 -2.27 -30.93
N ALA A 6 -18.33 -2.36 -31.79
CA ALA A 6 -17.42 -1.26 -32.06
C ALA A 6 -18.26 -0.06 -32.52
N GLY A 7 -18.13 1.07 -31.83
CA GLY A 7 -18.80 2.32 -32.22
C GLY A 7 -18.45 2.70 -33.67
N ASP A 8 -19.30 3.51 -34.32
CA ASP A 8 -19.15 3.81 -35.75
C ASP A 8 -17.75 4.32 -36.13
N GLY A 9 -17.09 5.12 -35.28
CA GLY A 9 -15.71 5.57 -35.51
C GLY A 9 -14.64 4.46 -35.44
N GLN A 10 -14.79 3.45 -34.56
CA GLN A 10 -13.89 2.29 -34.54
C GLN A 10 -14.08 1.41 -35.78
N ARG A 11 -15.31 1.31 -36.29
CA ARG A 11 -15.60 0.56 -37.52
C ARG A 11 -14.98 1.22 -38.75
N GLU A 12 -15.00 2.55 -38.81
CA GLU A 12 -14.38 3.32 -39.90
C GLU A 12 -12.85 3.22 -39.86
N SER A 13 -12.23 3.37 -38.68
CA SER A 13 -10.78 3.17 -38.50
C SER A 13 -10.33 1.76 -38.94
N ILE A 14 -11.05 0.71 -38.56
CA ILE A 14 -10.74 -0.67 -38.96
C ILE A 14 -10.87 -0.87 -40.48
N GLN A 15 -11.82 -0.19 -41.13
CA GLN A 15 -11.97 -0.25 -42.59
C GLN A 15 -10.78 0.42 -43.29
N SER A 16 -10.37 1.61 -42.85
CA SER A 16 -9.20 2.32 -43.37
C SER A 16 -7.91 1.50 -43.22
N VAL A 17 -7.72 0.87 -42.07
CA VAL A 17 -6.59 -0.05 -41.81
C VAL A 17 -6.62 -1.24 -42.76
N THR A 18 -7.76 -1.93 -42.87
CA THR A 18 -7.89 -3.12 -43.74
C THR A 18 -7.62 -2.77 -45.20
N ARG A 19 -8.10 -1.60 -45.65
CA ARG A 19 -7.88 -1.10 -47.00
C ARG A 19 -6.40 -0.77 -47.25
N PHE A 20 -5.72 -0.18 -46.26
CA PHE A 20 -4.28 0.09 -46.35
C PHE A 20 -3.45 -1.20 -46.38
N GLU A 21 -3.74 -2.16 -45.51
CA GLU A 21 -3.06 -3.46 -45.51
C GLU A 21 -3.26 -4.22 -46.83
N SER A 22 -4.47 -4.17 -47.39
CA SER A 22 -4.79 -4.75 -48.70
C SER A 22 -4.01 -4.09 -49.84
N MET A 23 -3.89 -2.76 -49.81
CA MET A 23 -3.08 -2.01 -50.77
C MET A 23 -1.62 -2.48 -50.75
N VAL A 24 -1.04 -2.58 -49.55
CA VAL A 24 0.36 -3.01 -49.36
C VAL A 24 0.56 -4.47 -49.79
N ALA A 25 -0.36 -5.36 -49.41
CA ALA A 25 -0.28 -6.79 -49.74
C ALA A 25 -0.39 -7.05 -51.25
N ASN A 26 -1.27 -6.32 -51.94
CA ASN A 26 -1.52 -6.50 -53.37
C ASN A 26 -0.60 -5.67 -54.26
N GLN A 27 0.28 -4.82 -53.68
CA GLN A 27 1.14 -3.87 -54.40
C GLN A 27 0.33 -2.91 -55.30
N GLU A 28 -0.85 -2.53 -54.85
CA GLU A 28 -1.75 -1.61 -55.55
C GLU A 28 -1.55 -0.16 -55.06
N GLN A 29 -2.18 0.81 -55.74
CA GLN A 29 -2.18 2.21 -55.31
C GLN A 29 -3.60 2.65 -55.00
N TYR A 30 -3.88 2.87 -53.73
CA TYR A 30 -5.14 3.48 -53.28
C TYR A 30 -4.86 4.92 -52.82
N TYR A 31 -5.83 5.80 -53.04
CA TYR A 31 -5.80 7.12 -52.46
C TYR A 31 -6.22 7.05 -50.99
N PHE A 32 -5.54 7.78 -50.13
CA PHE A 32 -5.96 8.05 -48.76
C PHE A 32 -5.75 9.55 -48.49
N ASP A 33 -6.72 10.18 -47.85
CA ASP A 33 -6.56 11.55 -47.37
C ASP A 33 -5.79 11.61 -46.04
N CYS A 34 -5.60 12.81 -45.49
CA CYS A 34 -4.85 12.98 -44.26
C CYS A 34 -5.58 12.41 -43.04
N GLU A 35 -6.91 12.49 -43.00
CA GLU A 35 -7.72 12.00 -41.88
C GLU A 35 -7.69 10.47 -41.83
N GLU A 36 -7.88 9.80 -42.98
CA GLU A 36 -7.75 8.34 -43.08
C GLU A 36 -6.36 7.87 -42.63
N PHE A 37 -5.29 8.61 -42.95
CA PHE A 37 -3.95 8.26 -42.47
C PHE A 37 -3.77 8.47 -40.96
N GLN A 38 -4.37 9.52 -40.38
CA GLN A 38 -4.33 9.74 -38.94
C GLN A 38 -4.97 8.54 -38.21
N ASP A 39 -6.18 8.13 -38.63
CA ASP A 39 -6.89 6.99 -38.05
C ASP A 39 -6.07 5.69 -38.10
N ILE A 40 -5.40 5.42 -39.24
CA ILE A 40 -4.58 4.22 -39.41
C ILE A 40 -3.34 4.27 -38.50
N ILE A 41 -2.68 5.42 -38.40
CA ILE A 41 -1.48 5.58 -37.55
C ILE A 41 -1.86 5.42 -36.08
N GLU A 42 -2.93 6.08 -35.63
CA GLU A 42 -3.44 6.00 -34.26
C GLU A 42 -3.85 4.58 -33.90
N TYR A 43 -4.50 3.86 -34.82
CA TYR A 43 -4.82 2.44 -34.64
C TYR A 43 -3.58 1.59 -34.32
N TYR A 44 -2.48 1.78 -35.06
CA TYR A 44 -1.24 1.05 -34.79
C TYR A 44 -0.53 1.54 -33.52
N LEU A 45 -0.59 2.84 -33.20
CA LEU A 45 -0.04 3.39 -31.95
C LEU A 45 -0.75 2.84 -30.71
N LEU A 46 -2.09 2.79 -30.72
CA LEU A 46 -2.90 2.22 -29.64
C LEU A 46 -2.59 0.74 -29.39
N ARG A 47 -2.23 0.01 -30.44
CA ARG A 47 -1.79 -1.40 -30.37
C ARG A 47 -0.30 -1.57 -30.12
N THR A 48 0.44 -0.48 -29.93
CA THR A 48 1.89 -0.48 -29.74
C THR A 48 2.69 -1.08 -30.91
N ASP A 49 2.08 -1.18 -32.10
CA ASP A 49 2.77 -1.61 -33.32
C ASP A 49 3.48 -0.43 -33.97
N PHE A 50 4.53 0.03 -33.31
CA PHE A 50 5.25 1.23 -33.70
C PHE A 50 5.96 1.09 -35.07
N GLN A 51 6.23 -0.14 -35.52
CA GLN A 51 6.85 -0.36 -36.83
C GLN A 51 5.85 -0.21 -37.97
N GLN A 52 4.63 -0.71 -37.80
CA GLN A 52 3.57 -0.45 -38.78
C GLN A 52 3.18 1.03 -38.78
N ALA A 53 3.03 1.64 -37.60
CA ALA A 53 2.78 3.07 -37.48
C ALA A 53 3.84 3.91 -38.20
N LYS A 54 5.13 3.53 -38.09
CA LYS A 54 6.23 4.14 -38.83
C LYS A 54 6.09 3.98 -40.34
N THR A 55 5.73 2.79 -40.79
CA THR A 55 5.55 2.50 -42.22
C THR A 55 4.45 3.38 -42.81
N VAL A 56 3.32 3.49 -42.11
CA VAL A 56 2.18 4.31 -42.53
C VAL A 56 2.53 5.80 -42.50
N VAL A 57 3.17 6.29 -41.43
CA VAL A 57 3.50 7.72 -41.32
C VAL A 57 4.57 8.17 -42.33
N ASP A 58 5.55 7.31 -42.64
CA ASP A 58 6.54 7.60 -43.68
C ASP A 58 5.89 7.59 -45.08
N TYR A 59 4.95 6.67 -45.33
CA TYR A 59 4.18 6.64 -46.59
C TYR A 59 3.29 7.88 -46.75
N SER A 60 2.51 8.22 -45.71
CA SER A 60 1.59 9.37 -45.73
C SER A 60 2.33 10.70 -45.91
N LEU A 61 3.49 10.90 -45.27
CA LEU A 61 4.29 12.11 -45.43
C LEU A 61 4.99 12.23 -46.80
N ASN A 62 5.17 11.13 -47.53
CA ASN A 62 5.62 11.21 -48.92
C ASN A 62 4.51 11.78 -49.84
N LEU A 63 3.25 11.50 -49.52
CA LEU A 63 2.08 12.00 -50.27
C LEU A 63 1.66 13.40 -49.82
N HIS A 64 1.72 13.67 -48.52
CA HIS A 64 1.25 14.89 -47.87
C HIS A 64 2.36 15.56 -47.03
N PRO A 65 3.48 16.00 -47.63
CA PRO A 65 4.69 16.44 -46.90
C PRO A 65 4.52 17.71 -46.08
N THR A 66 3.46 18.50 -46.32
CA THR A 66 3.19 19.75 -45.61
C THR A 66 2.29 19.56 -44.40
N SER A 67 1.58 18.43 -44.26
CA SER A 67 0.68 18.17 -43.12
C SER A 67 1.44 18.27 -41.80
N ILE A 68 0.94 19.08 -40.87
CA ILE A 68 1.50 19.24 -39.53
C ILE A 68 1.06 18.08 -38.65
N ASP A 69 -0.21 17.67 -38.73
CA ASP A 69 -0.78 16.57 -37.93
C ASP A 69 -0.04 15.26 -38.18
N LEU A 70 0.25 14.93 -39.45
CA LEU A 70 1.04 13.74 -39.79
C LEU A 70 2.50 13.83 -39.28
N LYS A 71 3.06 15.04 -39.16
CA LYS A 71 4.40 15.23 -38.55
C LYS A 71 4.37 15.12 -37.03
N LEU A 72 3.29 15.59 -36.38
CA LEU A 72 3.08 15.39 -34.94
C LEU A 72 2.91 13.90 -34.63
N LEU A 73 2.09 13.18 -35.41
CA LEU A 73 1.97 11.72 -35.33
C LEU A 73 3.32 11.03 -35.58
N LYS A 74 4.12 11.51 -36.54
CA LYS A 74 5.50 10.99 -36.73
C LYS A 74 6.35 11.18 -35.50
N ALA A 75 6.26 12.32 -34.81
CA ALA A 75 6.98 12.53 -33.56
C ALA A 75 6.53 11.54 -32.47
N GLN A 76 5.24 11.27 -32.35
CA GLN A 76 4.70 10.26 -31.44
C GLN A 76 5.17 8.84 -31.79
N VAL A 77 5.19 8.47 -33.07
CA VAL A 77 5.76 7.20 -33.55
C VAL A 77 7.24 7.09 -33.19
N LEU A 78 8.01 8.16 -33.37
CA LEU A 78 9.42 8.19 -32.97
C LEU A 78 9.59 8.02 -31.46
N VAL A 79 8.69 8.57 -30.63
CA VAL A 79 8.65 8.32 -29.18
C VAL A 79 8.39 6.84 -28.89
N GLY A 80 7.41 6.20 -29.53
CA GLY A 80 7.13 4.78 -29.38
C GLY A 80 8.32 3.89 -29.78
N LEU A 81 9.10 4.33 -30.78
CA LEU A 81 10.35 3.69 -31.20
C LEU A 81 11.57 4.06 -30.34
N LEU A 82 11.37 4.77 -29.22
CA LEU A 82 12.42 5.23 -28.29
C LEU A 82 13.44 6.20 -28.93
N GLN A 83 13.10 6.82 -30.07
CA GLN A 83 13.93 7.77 -30.80
C GLN A 83 13.67 9.22 -30.36
N TYR A 84 13.74 9.48 -29.05
CA TYR A 84 13.32 10.74 -28.45
C TYR A 84 14.05 11.99 -29.00
N LYS A 85 15.34 11.87 -29.31
CA LYS A 85 16.12 12.98 -29.89
C LYS A 85 15.63 13.34 -31.30
N ASN A 86 15.36 12.34 -32.14
CA ASN A 86 14.82 12.56 -33.47
C ASN A 86 13.41 13.16 -33.41
N ALA A 87 12.60 12.73 -32.42
CA ALA A 87 11.28 13.30 -32.18
C ALA A 87 11.39 14.77 -31.76
N LEU A 88 12.30 15.10 -30.84
CA LEU A 88 12.52 16.48 -30.38
C LEU A 88 12.98 17.38 -31.53
N ASP A 89 13.97 16.94 -32.31
CA ASP A 89 14.47 17.68 -33.48
C ASP A 89 13.38 17.94 -34.53
N LEU A 90 12.42 17.02 -34.67
CA LEU A 90 11.27 17.18 -35.56
C LEU A 90 10.29 18.22 -34.99
N ILE A 91 9.95 18.10 -33.71
CA ILE A 91 9.03 19.01 -33.03
C ILE A 91 9.55 20.45 -33.02
N GLU A 92 10.83 20.66 -32.70
CA GLU A 92 11.44 22.00 -32.69
C GLU A 92 11.42 22.65 -34.08
N LYS A 93 11.47 21.85 -35.17
CA LYS A 93 11.30 22.37 -36.53
C LYS A 93 9.87 22.78 -36.83
N ILE A 94 8.86 22.05 -36.32
CA ILE A 94 7.45 22.39 -36.51
C ILE A 94 7.11 23.67 -35.73
N GLU A 95 7.65 23.82 -34.53
CA GLU A 95 7.44 24.98 -33.65
C GLU A 95 7.86 26.31 -34.28
N LEU A 96 8.86 26.30 -35.18
CA LEU A 96 9.28 27.50 -35.93
C LEU A 96 8.18 28.05 -36.85
N PHE A 97 7.26 27.19 -37.31
CA PHE A 97 6.16 27.55 -38.20
C PHE A 97 4.83 27.70 -37.46
N GLU A 98 4.63 26.91 -36.40
CA GLU A 98 3.40 26.84 -35.60
C GLU A 98 3.69 27.11 -34.10
N PRO A 99 4.07 28.34 -33.72
CA PRO A 99 4.54 28.64 -32.36
C PRO A 99 3.43 28.62 -31.29
N ASN A 100 2.16 28.53 -31.70
CA ASN A 100 1.00 28.57 -30.81
C ASN A 100 0.16 27.28 -30.87
N ASN A 101 0.67 26.20 -31.49
CA ASN A 101 -0.06 24.94 -31.58
C ASN A 101 0.03 24.17 -30.23
N THR A 102 -1.12 23.93 -29.60
CA THR A 102 -1.22 23.26 -28.29
C THR A 102 -0.80 21.80 -28.31
N ASP A 103 -1.16 21.08 -29.38
CA ASP A 103 -0.86 19.65 -29.54
C ASP A 103 0.64 19.44 -29.71
N LEU A 104 1.30 20.38 -30.38
CA LEU A 104 2.75 20.42 -30.46
C LEU A 104 3.39 20.49 -29.07
N PHE A 105 2.92 21.40 -28.20
CA PHE A 105 3.48 21.54 -26.86
C PHE A 105 3.21 20.32 -25.98
N LEU A 106 2.08 19.65 -26.15
CA LEU A 106 1.79 18.40 -25.46
C LEU A 106 2.77 17.30 -25.88
N VAL A 107 2.96 17.10 -27.19
CA VAL A 107 3.92 16.12 -27.72
C VAL A 107 5.35 16.47 -27.31
N LYS A 108 5.73 17.76 -27.38
CA LYS A 108 7.05 18.27 -26.93
C LYS A 108 7.30 17.97 -25.46
N GLY A 109 6.31 18.27 -24.60
CA GLY A 109 6.37 17.99 -23.17
C GLY A 109 6.59 16.51 -22.89
N THR A 110 5.85 15.63 -23.58
CA THR A 110 6.00 14.17 -23.47
C THR A 110 7.38 13.69 -23.93
N ILE A 111 7.94 14.26 -25.00
CA ILE A 111 9.31 13.93 -25.45
C ILE A 111 10.34 14.37 -24.40
N LEU A 112 10.23 15.59 -23.89
CA LEU A 112 11.12 16.14 -22.88
C LEU A 112 11.04 15.34 -21.56
N SER A 113 9.85 14.87 -21.20
CA SER A 113 9.61 13.93 -20.11
C SER A 113 10.42 12.65 -20.26
N LYS A 114 10.35 12.00 -21.43
CA LYS A 114 11.13 10.78 -21.74
C LYS A 114 12.64 11.04 -21.76
N LEU A 115 13.06 12.27 -22.04
CA LEU A 115 14.45 12.72 -21.96
C LEU A 115 14.89 13.14 -20.54
N LYS A 116 14.01 13.02 -19.54
CA LYS A 116 14.25 13.43 -18.14
C LYS A 116 14.55 14.92 -17.98
N MET A 117 13.95 15.76 -18.82
CA MET A 117 14.06 17.21 -18.77
C MET A 117 12.81 17.82 -18.13
N SER A 118 12.54 17.48 -16.87
CA SER A 118 11.27 17.75 -16.16
C SER A 118 10.85 19.22 -16.22
N ASP A 119 11.76 20.16 -15.93
CA ASP A 119 11.45 21.60 -15.94
C ASP A 119 10.93 22.10 -17.30
N ARG A 120 11.54 21.61 -18.38
CA ARG A 120 11.14 21.97 -19.75
C ARG A 120 9.83 21.28 -20.13
N ALA A 121 9.64 20.03 -19.71
CA ALA A 121 8.39 19.31 -19.92
C ALA A 121 7.21 20.05 -19.25
N ILE A 122 7.36 20.41 -17.97
CA ILE A 122 6.36 21.19 -17.22
C ILE A 122 6.07 22.52 -17.90
N ALA A 123 7.10 23.23 -18.39
CA ALA A 123 6.92 24.49 -19.11
C ALA A 123 6.08 24.31 -20.38
N CYS A 124 6.34 23.26 -21.16
CA CYS A 124 5.54 22.92 -22.35
C CYS A 124 4.09 22.57 -21.97
N PHE A 125 3.87 21.69 -20.99
CA PHE A 125 2.52 21.33 -20.57
C PHE A 125 1.71 22.53 -20.08
N LYS A 126 2.33 23.46 -19.35
CA LYS A 126 1.67 24.70 -18.90
C LYS A 126 1.23 25.60 -20.06
N GLN A 127 1.93 25.58 -21.19
CA GLN A 127 1.55 26.35 -22.38
C GLN A 127 0.31 25.77 -23.06
N CYS A 128 -0.01 24.49 -22.87
CA CYS A 128 -1.21 23.86 -23.42
C CYS A 128 -2.49 24.20 -22.65
N LEU A 129 -2.38 24.63 -21.38
CA LEU A 129 -3.52 24.68 -20.44
C LEU A 129 -4.64 25.66 -20.81
N SER A 130 -4.34 26.76 -21.54
CA SER A 130 -5.35 27.77 -21.87
C SER A 130 -6.40 27.26 -22.87
N ASP A 131 -5.97 26.43 -23.81
CA ASP A 131 -6.72 26.08 -25.01
C ASP A 131 -6.92 24.56 -25.18
N SER A 132 -6.44 23.74 -24.23
CA SER A 132 -6.64 22.29 -24.25
C SER A 132 -8.08 21.92 -23.86
N GLU A 133 -8.68 21.02 -24.65
CA GLU A 133 -9.95 20.36 -24.33
C GLU A 133 -9.79 19.27 -23.24
N TYR A 134 -8.57 18.77 -23.02
CA TYR A 134 -8.22 17.69 -22.09
C TYR A 134 -7.34 18.21 -20.94
N LYS A 135 -7.87 19.20 -20.20
CA LYS A 135 -7.12 19.86 -19.11
C LYS A 135 -6.74 18.92 -17.98
N ASP A 136 -7.58 17.94 -17.68
CA ASP A 136 -7.33 16.91 -16.67
C ASP A 136 -6.07 16.10 -17.01
N GLU A 137 -5.92 15.65 -18.26
CA GLU A 137 -4.72 14.95 -18.73
C GLU A 137 -3.46 15.82 -18.62
N VAL A 138 -3.54 17.09 -19.03
CA VAL A 138 -2.41 18.01 -18.94
C VAL A 138 -2.01 18.26 -17.49
N TYR A 139 -2.97 18.44 -16.58
CA TYR A 139 -2.70 18.56 -15.15
C TYR A 139 -2.07 17.28 -14.58
N HIS A 140 -2.55 16.11 -14.98
CA HIS A 140 -1.94 14.83 -14.61
C HIS A 140 -0.48 14.76 -15.07
N PHE A 141 -0.17 15.12 -16.32
CA PHE A 141 1.22 15.10 -16.82
C PHE A 141 2.14 16.03 -16.01
N ILE A 142 1.68 17.25 -15.69
CA ILE A 142 2.45 18.17 -14.84
C ILE A 142 2.67 17.57 -13.45
N ALA A 143 1.62 17.03 -12.84
CA ALA A 143 1.69 16.42 -11.51
C ALA A 143 2.67 15.25 -11.47
N SER A 144 2.64 14.36 -12.48
CA SER A 144 3.57 13.24 -12.60
C SER A 144 5.04 13.67 -12.74
N GLU A 145 5.33 14.82 -13.36
CA GLU A 145 6.70 15.35 -13.41
C GLU A 145 7.18 15.79 -12.02
N TYR A 146 6.36 16.53 -11.28
CA TYR A 146 6.69 16.95 -9.91
C TYR A 146 6.87 15.73 -9.00
N GLN A 147 5.98 14.74 -9.12
CA GLN A 147 6.06 13.50 -8.36
C GLN A 147 7.33 12.71 -8.67
N ARG A 148 7.74 12.60 -9.95
CA ARG A 148 9.02 11.97 -10.34
C ARG A 148 10.23 12.65 -9.73
N ASN A 149 10.15 13.96 -9.52
CA ASN A 149 11.17 14.76 -8.85
C ASN A 149 11.07 14.71 -7.30
N LEU A 150 10.12 13.95 -6.75
CA LEU A 150 9.81 13.88 -5.30
C LEU A 150 9.30 15.22 -4.72
N GLU A 151 8.81 16.12 -5.58
CA GLU A 151 8.18 17.39 -5.22
C GLU A 151 6.68 17.18 -4.94
N TYR A 152 6.38 16.39 -3.91
CA TYR A 152 5.03 15.89 -3.64
C TYR A 152 4.00 17.01 -3.40
N GLU A 153 4.38 18.14 -2.79
CA GLU A 153 3.48 19.27 -2.58
C GLU A 153 2.95 19.90 -3.88
N GLU A 154 3.84 20.12 -4.85
CA GLU A 154 3.40 20.65 -6.15
C GLU A 154 2.66 19.57 -6.94
N ALA A 155 3.05 18.30 -6.83
CA ALA A 155 2.30 17.19 -7.43
C ALA A 155 0.85 17.16 -6.94
N ILE A 156 0.63 17.21 -5.62
CA ILE A 156 -0.72 17.25 -5.01
C ILE A 156 -1.53 18.40 -5.58
N LYS A 157 -0.95 19.60 -5.70
CA LYS A 157 -1.66 20.77 -6.23
C LYS A 157 -2.17 20.55 -7.65
N TYR A 158 -1.38 19.94 -8.54
CA TYR A 158 -1.81 19.67 -9.92
C TYR A 158 -2.74 18.46 -10.01
N PHE A 159 -2.56 17.41 -9.20
CA PHE A 159 -3.55 16.33 -9.13
C PHE A 159 -4.91 16.83 -8.61
N LYS A 160 -4.92 17.77 -7.65
CA LYS A 160 -6.16 18.42 -7.20
C LYS A 160 -6.85 19.22 -8.31
N LEU A 161 -6.10 19.76 -9.27
CA LEU A 161 -6.68 20.42 -10.45
C LEU A 161 -7.21 19.39 -11.45
N CYS A 162 -6.44 18.32 -11.70
CA CYS A 162 -6.86 17.19 -12.53
C CYS A 162 -8.21 16.63 -12.07
N LEU A 163 -8.35 16.34 -10.77
CA LEU A 163 -9.57 15.75 -10.20
C LEU A 163 -10.76 16.71 -10.09
N ARG A 164 -10.54 18.03 -10.18
CA ARG A 164 -11.66 18.98 -10.30
C ARG A 164 -12.23 19.02 -11.73
N GLU A 165 -11.39 18.81 -12.73
CA GLU A 165 -11.83 18.71 -14.13
C GLU A 165 -12.46 17.33 -14.40
N ASN A 166 -11.88 16.26 -13.83
CA ASN A 166 -12.36 14.89 -13.97
C ASN A 166 -12.25 14.12 -12.63
N PRO A 167 -13.30 14.13 -11.80
CA PRO A 167 -13.29 13.46 -10.50
C PRO A 167 -13.15 11.93 -10.55
N GLU A 168 -13.49 11.31 -11.69
CA GLU A 168 -13.40 9.86 -11.91
C GLU A 168 -12.05 9.41 -12.48
N ASN A 169 -11.06 10.31 -12.55
CA ASN A 169 -9.73 9.94 -13.02
C ASN A 169 -9.03 9.04 -11.99
N GLU A 170 -9.18 7.72 -12.15
CA GLU A 170 -8.64 6.69 -11.25
C GLU A 170 -7.12 6.81 -11.07
N ALA A 171 -6.39 7.11 -12.15
CA ALA A 171 -4.94 7.28 -12.08
C ALA A 171 -4.56 8.48 -11.20
N ALA A 172 -5.23 9.62 -11.37
CA ALA A 172 -5.01 10.79 -10.53
C ALA A 172 -5.42 10.56 -9.06
N LEU A 173 -6.50 9.82 -8.80
CA LEU A 173 -6.92 9.44 -7.44
C LEU A 173 -5.85 8.58 -6.74
N TYR A 174 -5.34 7.57 -7.44
CA TYR A 174 -4.27 6.73 -6.92
C TYR A 174 -3.00 7.54 -6.61
N GLU A 175 -2.53 8.34 -7.58
CA GLU A 175 -1.27 9.07 -7.45
C GLU A 175 -1.35 10.22 -6.42
N VAL A 176 -2.49 10.91 -6.31
CA VAL A 176 -2.66 11.95 -5.28
C VAL A 176 -2.66 11.36 -3.88
N ASN A 177 -3.27 10.19 -3.68
CA ASN A 177 -3.27 9.50 -2.39
C ASN A 177 -1.86 9.10 -1.98
N MET A 178 -1.08 8.54 -2.90
CA MET A 178 0.32 8.22 -2.65
C MET A 178 1.11 9.47 -2.23
N CYS A 179 0.90 10.60 -2.91
CA CYS A 179 1.54 11.87 -2.51
C CYS A 179 1.08 12.34 -1.12
N PHE A 180 -0.20 12.18 -0.76
CA PHE A 180 -0.69 12.47 0.59
C PHE A 180 -0.08 11.55 1.65
N GLU A 181 0.14 10.28 1.35
CA GLU A 181 0.83 9.34 2.23
C GLU A 181 2.29 9.73 2.44
N CYS A 182 3.04 10.03 1.38
CA CYS A 182 4.43 10.48 1.48
C CYS A 182 4.58 11.79 2.28
N THR A 183 3.58 12.67 2.23
CA THR A 183 3.59 13.95 2.96
C THR A 183 2.86 13.87 4.31
N THR A 184 2.20 12.76 4.63
CA THR A 184 1.35 12.57 5.82
C THR A 184 0.24 13.62 6.01
N LYS A 185 -0.22 14.26 4.92
CA LYS A 185 -1.19 15.37 4.94
C LYS A 185 -2.65 14.90 4.86
N PHE A 186 -3.02 13.89 5.67
CA PHE A 186 -4.35 13.26 5.61
C PHE A 186 -5.51 14.22 5.91
N ALA A 187 -5.34 15.17 6.83
CA ALA A 187 -6.36 16.16 7.13
C ALA A 187 -6.65 17.10 5.93
N GLU A 188 -5.62 17.44 5.15
CA GLU A 188 -5.77 18.23 3.92
C GLU A 188 -6.45 17.41 2.82
N ALA A 189 -6.13 16.11 2.71
CA ALA A 189 -6.77 15.19 1.79
C ALA A 189 -8.28 15.07 2.07
N ILE A 190 -8.66 14.92 3.34
CA ILE A 190 -10.07 14.88 3.77
C ILE A 190 -10.80 16.17 3.37
N GLN A 191 -10.23 17.34 3.61
CA GLN A 191 -10.85 18.62 3.21
C GLN A 191 -11.05 18.69 1.70
N PHE A 192 -10.06 18.23 0.93
CA PHE A 192 -10.12 18.21 -0.52
C PHE A 192 -11.19 17.24 -1.05
N TYR A 193 -11.23 16.01 -0.56
CA TYR A 193 -12.23 15.03 -0.97
C TYR A 193 -13.66 15.48 -0.62
N ASN A 194 -13.89 16.08 0.55
CA ASN A 194 -15.21 16.64 0.87
C ASN A 194 -15.62 17.74 -0.13
N GLN A 195 -14.71 18.62 -0.55
CA GLN A 195 -15.00 19.62 -1.58
C GLN A 195 -15.36 18.97 -2.93
N LEU A 196 -14.64 17.94 -3.36
CA LEU A 196 -14.97 17.22 -4.60
C LEU A 196 -16.32 16.49 -4.50
N ILE A 197 -16.63 15.90 -3.35
CA ILE A 197 -17.90 15.21 -3.11
C ILE A 197 -19.07 16.20 -3.08
N ASP A 198 -18.88 17.41 -2.56
CA ASP A 198 -19.90 18.48 -2.64
C ASP A 198 -20.26 18.83 -4.10
N GLU A 199 -19.29 18.70 -5.02
CA GLU A 199 -19.47 18.92 -6.46
C GLU A 199 -19.99 17.66 -7.19
N SER A 200 -19.57 16.47 -6.76
CA SER A 200 -19.86 15.17 -7.38
C SER A 200 -20.26 14.11 -6.33
N PRO A 201 -21.47 14.22 -5.73
CA PRO A 201 -21.84 13.42 -4.55
C PRO A 201 -22.11 11.94 -4.83
N TYR A 202 -22.28 11.56 -6.09
CA TYR A 202 -22.59 10.19 -6.53
C TYR A 202 -21.38 9.44 -7.11
N SER A 203 -20.16 9.86 -6.76
CA SER A 203 -18.93 9.15 -7.10
C SER A 203 -18.57 8.16 -6.01
N GLU A 204 -18.69 6.85 -6.25
CA GLU A 204 -18.25 5.84 -5.29
C GLU A 204 -16.74 5.90 -5.06
N SER A 205 -15.98 6.26 -6.09
CA SER A 205 -14.52 6.39 -6.05
C SER A 205 -14.09 7.47 -5.06
N LEU A 206 -14.74 8.64 -5.07
CA LEU A 206 -14.41 9.71 -4.12
C LEU A 206 -14.72 9.31 -2.67
N TRP A 207 -15.88 8.70 -2.41
CA TRP A 207 -16.25 8.22 -1.09
C TRP A 207 -15.28 7.15 -0.58
N PHE A 208 -14.89 6.21 -1.44
CA PHE A 208 -13.91 5.17 -1.13
C PHE A 208 -12.54 5.76 -0.76
N ASN A 209 -12.05 6.73 -1.54
CA ASN A 209 -10.77 7.37 -1.25
C ASN A 209 -10.82 8.25 0.01
N LEU A 210 -11.93 8.94 0.27
CA LEU A 210 -12.15 9.66 1.53
C LEU A 210 -12.12 8.71 2.73
N ALA A 211 -12.75 7.53 2.63
CA ALA A 211 -12.73 6.51 3.67
C ALA A 211 -11.29 6.07 3.99
N GLY A 212 -10.48 5.83 2.96
CA GLY A 212 -9.06 5.52 3.11
C GLY A 212 -8.29 6.59 3.90
N MET A 213 -8.57 7.87 3.66
CA MET A 213 -7.94 8.96 4.43
C MET A 213 -8.38 8.99 5.89
N TYR A 214 -9.64 8.65 6.19
CA TYR A 214 -10.10 8.51 7.58
C TYR A 214 -9.46 7.30 8.29
N CYS A 215 -9.24 6.19 7.59
CA CYS A 215 -8.49 5.05 8.13
C CYS A 215 -7.06 5.46 8.55
N LYS A 216 -6.36 6.28 7.75
CA LYS A 216 -5.01 6.78 8.08
C LYS A 216 -4.98 7.67 9.34
N LEU A 217 -6.12 8.26 9.72
CA LEU A 217 -6.29 9.02 10.95
C LEU A 217 -6.98 8.22 12.06
N GLU A 218 -7.10 6.89 11.90
CA GLU A 218 -7.77 5.99 12.83
C GLU A 218 -9.21 6.41 13.19
N SER A 219 -9.85 7.17 12.30
CA SER A 219 -11.22 7.66 12.46
C SER A 219 -12.20 6.65 11.87
N TRP A 220 -12.22 5.45 12.46
CA TRP A 220 -12.88 4.26 11.91
C TRP A 220 -14.37 4.45 11.62
N ASP A 221 -15.13 5.06 12.54
CA ASP A 221 -16.56 5.34 12.35
C ASP A 221 -16.83 6.11 11.05
N LYS A 222 -16.06 7.18 10.80
CA LYS A 222 -16.20 8.00 9.60
C LYS A 222 -15.76 7.27 8.34
N ALA A 223 -14.73 6.43 8.44
CA ALA A 223 -14.30 5.61 7.32
C ALA A 223 -15.41 4.62 6.92
N ILE A 224 -16.02 3.96 7.90
CA ILE A 224 -17.14 3.02 7.71
C ILE A 224 -18.33 3.73 7.05
N ASP A 225 -18.73 4.90 7.54
CA ASP A 225 -19.79 5.72 6.92
C ASP A 225 -19.47 6.02 5.44
N CYS A 226 -18.23 6.40 5.13
CA CYS A 226 -17.81 6.70 3.76
C CYS A 226 -17.85 5.46 2.86
N TYR A 227 -17.41 4.29 3.35
CA TYR A 227 -17.57 3.04 2.60
C TYR A 227 -19.04 2.69 2.37
N ASP A 228 -19.91 2.94 3.34
CA ASP A 228 -21.35 2.74 3.20
C ASP A 228 -21.95 3.62 2.10
N TYR A 229 -21.52 4.88 1.97
CA TYR A 229 -21.91 5.73 0.84
C TYR A 229 -21.41 5.17 -0.51
N ALA A 230 -20.14 4.73 -0.58
CA ALA A 230 -19.59 4.12 -1.79
C ALA A 230 -20.38 2.87 -2.22
N ILE A 231 -20.72 1.99 -1.27
CA ILE A 231 -21.54 0.79 -1.49
C ILE A 231 -22.96 1.15 -1.90
N ALA A 232 -23.57 2.17 -1.28
CA ALA A 232 -24.92 2.62 -1.62
C ALA A 232 -25.02 3.16 -3.06
N ILE A 233 -23.96 3.82 -3.54
CA ILE A 233 -23.84 4.31 -4.91
C ILE A 233 -23.62 3.15 -5.88
N ASN A 234 -22.66 2.27 -5.58
CA ASN A 234 -22.34 1.10 -6.39
C ASN A 234 -22.29 -0.18 -5.53
N PRO A 235 -23.41 -0.94 -5.44
CA PRO A 235 -23.47 -2.16 -4.64
C PRO A 235 -22.53 -3.27 -5.10
N ARG A 236 -21.94 -3.18 -6.30
CA ARG A 236 -20.98 -4.16 -6.84
C ARG A 236 -19.53 -3.76 -6.59
N PHE A 237 -19.27 -2.67 -5.87
CA PHE A 237 -17.92 -2.21 -5.59
C PHE A 237 -17.27 -3.04 -4.48
N SER A 238 -16.76 -4.23 -4.84
CA SER A 238 -16.23 -5.22 -3.91
C SER A 238 -15.11 -4.68 -3.02
N SER A 239 -14.24 -3.83 -3.56
CA SER A 239 -13.18 -3.14 -2.81
C SER A 239 -13.73 -2.35 -1.61
N ALA A 240 -14.89 -1.72 -1.73
CA ALA A 240 -15.50 -0.97 -0.63
C ALA A 240 -15.96 -1.88 0.51
N TYR A 241 -16.55 -3.04 0.21
CA TYR A 241 -16.91 -4.04 1.23
C TYR A 241 -15.68 -4.58 1.96
N PHE A 242 -14.64 -4.97 1.20
CA PHE A 242 -13.42 -5.51 1.78
C PHE A 242 -12.74 -4.50 2.72
N ASN A 243 -12.61 -3.24 2.28
CA ASN A 243 -12.00 -2.20 3.11
C ASN A 243 -12.88 -1.75 4.28
N LYS A 244 -14.21 -1.77 4.14
CA LYS A 244 -15.14 -1.57 5.27
C LYS A 244 -14.98 -2.65 6.33
N ALA A 245 -14.93 -3.91 5.91
CA ALA A 245 -14.76 -5.04 6.82
C ALA A 245 -13.40 -4.99 7.52
N ASN A 246 -12.33 -4.60 6.82
CA ASN A 246 -11.03 -4.33 7.43
C ASN A 246 -11.10 -3.21 8.48
N ALA A 247 -11.71 -2.07 8.14
CA ALA A 247 -11.87 -0.96 9.09
C ALA A 247 -12.63 -1.39 10.35
N LEU A 248 -13.70 -2.17 10.20
CA LEU A 248 -14.46 -2.77 11.32
C LEU A 248 -13.59 -3.71 12.16
N ALA A 249 -12.83 -4.60 11.52
CA ALA A 249 -11.96 -5.55 12.22
C ALA A 249 -10.85 -4.83 13.00
N THR A 250 -10.20 -3.82 12.40
CA THR A 250 -9.20 -2.99 13.08
C THR A 250 -9.82 -2.19 14.23
N HIS A 251 -11.08 -1.76 14.11
CA HIS A 251 -11.81 -1.12 15.20
C HIS A 251 -12.24 -2.09 16.32
N GLY A 252 -12.08 -3.41 16.12
CA GLY A 252 -12.45 -4.45 17.07
C GLY A 252 -13.89 -4.97 16.91
N GLU A 253 -14.62 -4.54 15.88
CA GLU A 253 -15.99 -4.98 15.58
C GLU A 253 -16.00 -6.25 14.72
N TYR A 254 -15.41 -7.33 15.23
CA TYR A 254 -15.16 -8.56 14.46
C TYR A 254 -16.44 -9.22 13.91
N HIS A 255 -17.55 -9.23 14.67
CA HIS A 255 -18.81 -9.80 14.17
C HIS A 255 -19.37 -9.01 12.98
N ALA A 256 -19.30 -7.68 13.02
CA ALA A 256 -19.74 -6.82 11.93
C ALA A 256 -18.82 -6.99 10.71
N ALA A 257 -17.51 -7.03 10.92
CA ALA A 257 -16.53 -7.30 9.86
C ALA A 257 -16.82 -8.62 9.13
N ILE A 258 -17.06 -9.71 9.87
CA ILE A 258 -17.42 -11.02 9.29
C ILE A 258 -18.68 -10.93 8.44
N GLN A 259 -19.70 -10.18 8.89
CA GLN A 259 -20.92 -10.00 8.11
C GLN A 259 -20.63 -9.28 6.79
N VAL A 260 -19.89 -8.17 6.82
CA VAL A 260 -19.56 -7.40 5.62
C VAL A 260 -18.69 -8.21 4.65
N TYR A 261 -17.72 -8.99 5.13
CA TYR A 261 -16.96 -9.92 4.28
C TYR A 261 -17.84 -10.97 3.60
N LYS A 262 -18.86 -11.47 4.30
CA LYS A 262 -19.80 -12.43 3.72
C LYS A 262 -20.74 -11.77 2.71
N GLU A 263 -21.16 -10.52 2.95
CA GLU A 263 -21.97 -9.75 2.00
C GLU A 263 -21.20 -9.48 0.69
N SER A 264 -19.89 -9.23 0.75
CA SER A 264 -19.09 -9.06 -0.47
C SER A 264 -19.10 -10.31 -1.36
N CYS A 265 -19.30 -11.50 -0.76
CA CYS A 265 -19.36 -12.77 -1.47
C CYS A 265 -20.59 -12.90 -2.39
N ASP A 266 -21.63 -12.08 -2.20
CA ASP A 266 -22.82 -12.06 -3.05
C ASP A 266 -22.54 -11.41 -4.43
N TYR A 267 -21.46 -10.62 -4.54
CA TYR A 267 -21.10 -9.88 -5.75
C TYR A 267 -19.83 -10.41 -6.40
N GLU A 268 -18.85 -10.83 -5.61
CA GLU A 268 -17.58 -11.38 -6.08
C GLU A 268 -17.25 -12.65 -5.31
N SER A 269 -16.67 -13.65 -6.00
CA SER A 269 -16.29 -14.90 -5.31
C SER A 269 -15.19 -14.63 -4.28
N PRO A 270 -15.30 -15.17 -3.04
CA PRO A 270 -14.29 -14.96 -2.02
C PRO A 270 -12.93 -15.51 -2.46
N THR A 271 -11.91 -14.68 -2.25
CA THR A 271 -10.51 -15.03 -2.48
C THR A 271 -9.92 -15.71 -1.24
N PHE A 272 -8.73 -16.31 -1.37
CA PHE A 272 -8.01 -16.90 -0.25
C PHE A 272 -7.75 -15.85 0.85
N ILE A 273 -7.45 -14.61 0.43
CA ILE A 273 -7.29 -13.45 1.31
C ILE A 273 -8.57 -13.20 2.10
N THR A 274 -9.73 -13.10 1.44
CA THR A 274 -11.02 -12.90 2.11
C THR A 274 -11.29 -13.97 3.17
N TYR A 275 -11.00 -15.25 2.86
CA TYR A 275 -11.17 -16.32 3.84
C TYR A 275 -10.21 -16.19 5.03
N ALA A 276 -8.96 -15.80 4.81
CA ALA A 276 -8.02 -15.59 5.90
C ALA A 276 -8.45 -14.44 6.84
N TYR A 277 -8.92 -13.31 6.31
CA TYR A 277 -9.43 -12.20 7.13
C TYR A 277 -10.70 -12.56 7.92
N ILE A 278 -11.61 -13.35 7.34
CA ILE A 278 -12.75 -13.91 8.10
C ILE A 278 -12.24 -14.85 9.21
N GLY A 279 -11.24 -15.68 8.90
CA GLY A 279 -10.57 -16.57 9.86
C GLY A 279 -9.99 -15.80 11.03
N GLU A 280 -9.29 -14.69 10.75
CA GLU A 280 -8.69 -13.82 11.76
C GLU A 280 -9.76 -13.21 12.66
N CYS A 281 -10.87 -12.74 12.11
CA CYS A 281 -11.96 -12.21 12.92
C CYS A 281 -12.49 -13.27 13.92
N TYR A 282 -12.66 -14.52 13.48
CA TYR A 282 -13.08 -15.62 14.37
C TYR A 282 -11.99 -15.98 15.40
N GLU A 283 -10.72 -15.95 15.00
CA GLU A 283 -9.58 -16.16 15.89
C GLU A 283 -9.55 -15.11 17.02
N ARG A 284 -9.72 -13.82 16.69
CA ARG A 284 -9.79 -12.71 17.66
C ARG A 284 -10.98 -12.85 18.61
N LEU A 285 -12.09 -13.44 18.13
CA LEU A 285 -13.26 -13.81 18.94
C LEU A 285 -13.04 -15.08 19.77
N LYS A 286 -11.90 -15.76 19.63
CA LYS A 286 -11.55 -17.06 20.23
C LYS A 286 -12.48 -18.21 19.80
N GLU A 287 -13.16 -18.05 18.67
CA GLU A 287 -13.94 -19.11 18.00
C GLU A 287 -13.01 -19.93 17.09
N TYR A 288 -12.01 -20.57 17.70
CA TYR A 288 -10.87 -21.18 17.00
C TYR A 288 -11.28 -22.29 16.04
N GLU A 289 -12.32 -23.08 16.33
CA GLU A 289 -12.82 -24.10 15.40
C GLU A 289 -13.30 -23.47 14.09
N THR A 290 -14.09 -22.40 14.16
CA THR A 290 -14.62 -21.71 12.98
C THR A 290 -13.50 -20.96 12.24
N GLY A 291 -12.60 -20.29 12.97
CA GLY A 291 -11.43 -19.64 12.38
C GLY A 291 -10.58 -20.62 11.58
N LEU A 292 -10.31 -21.80 12.15
CA LEU A 292 -9.56 -22.88 11.50
C LEU A 292 -10.25 -23.38 10.21
N GLU A 293 -11.58 -23.46 10.16
CA GLU A 293 -12.29 -23.83 8.93
C GLU A 293 -12.08 -22.80 7.82
N PHE A 294 -12.08 -21.51 8.14
CA PHE A 294 -11.87 -20.44 7.17
C PHE A 294 -10.41 -20.36 6.71
N TYR A 295 -9.44 -20.46 7.60
CA TYR A 295 -8.04 -20.58 7.20
C TYR A 295 -7.78 -21.81 6.33
N LYS A 296 -8.44 -22.94 6.61
CA LYS A 296 -8.37 -24.14 5.75
C LYS A 296 -8.94 -23.91 4.34
N LYS A 297 -9.97 -23.07 4.20
CA LYS A 297 -10.47 -22.66 2.87
C LYS A 297 -9.47 -21.77 2.14
N SER A 298 -8.78 -20.87 2.87
CA SER A 298 -7.70 -20.05 2.31
C SER A 298 -6.56 -20.90 1.75
N ILE A 299 -5.97 -21.79 2.58
CA ILE A 299 -4.85 -22.65 2.15
C ILE A 299 -5.24 -23.62 1.01
N ALA A 300 -6.51 -24.02 0.94
CA ALA A 300 -7.01 -24.87 -0.14
C ALA A 300 -7.06 -24.14 -1.49
N GLN A 301 -7.21 -22.81 -1.48
CA GLN A 301 -7.12 -21.98 -2.69
C GLN A 301 -5.68 -21.55 -2.98
N ASN A 302 -4.89 -21.23 -1.96
CA ASN A 302 -3.48 -20.87 -2.10
C ASN A 302 -2.65 -21.42 -0.92
N GLU A 303 -1.93 -22.51 -1.17
CA GLU A 303 -1.08 -23.16 -0.15
C GLU A 303 0.17 -22.34 0.21
N GLU A 304 0.56 -21.39 -0.64
CA GLU A 304 1.75 -20.54 -0.45
C GLU A 304 1.46 -19.29 0.39
N TYR A 305 0.23 -19.10 0.87
CA TYR A 305 -0.12 -17.95 1.70
C TYR A 305 0.25 -18.20 3.17
N ALA A 306 1.37 -17.62 3.60
CA ALA A 306 2.03 -17.91 4.88
C ALA A 306 1.17 -17.48 6.09
N GLU A 307 0.47 -16.35 6.00
CA GLU A 307 -0.38 -15.78 7.03
C GLU A 307 -1.58 -16.67 7.35
N ALA A 308 -2.10 -17.40 6.35
CA ALA A 308 -3.14 -18.39 6.61
C ALA A 308 -2.60 -19.59 7.39
N TRP A 309 -1.35 -20.02 7.15
CA TRP A 309 -0.72 -21.07 7.95
C TRP A 309 -0.42 -20.62 9.39
N LEU A 310 -0.02 -19.36 9.57
CA LEU A 310 0.10 -18.74 10.88
C LEU A 310 -1.24 -18.80 11.64
N GLY A 311 -2.34 -18.34 11.02
CA GLY A 311 -3.67 -18.39 11.62
C GLY A 311 -4.16 -19.82 11.92
N VAL A 312 -3.83 -20.80 11.08
CA VAL A 312 -4.06 -22.22 11.38
C VAL A 312 -3.32 -22.63 12.65
N ALA A 313 -2.04 -22.25 12.80
CA ALA A 313 -1.24 -22.59 13.97
C ALA A 313 -1.81 -21.98 15.24
N ILE A 314 -2.16 -20.69 15.23
CA ILE A 314 -2.76 -19.97 16.36
C ILE A 314 -4.08 -20.64 16.77
N CYS A 315 -4.97 -20.91 15.81
CA CYS A 315 -6.23 -21.58 16.09
C CYS A 315 -6.03 -23.00 16.64
N GLN A 316 -5.11 -23.80 16.09
CA GLN A 316 -4.83 -25.14 16.59
C GLN A 316 -4.26 -25.13 18.01
N ASP A 317 -3.38 -24.18 18.31
CA ASP A 317 -2.82 -24.03 19.64
C ASP A 317 -3.86 -23.57 20.67
N GLY A 318 -4.73 -22.62 20.30
CA GLY A 318 -5.88 -22.21 21.10
C GLY A 318 -6.86 -23.36 21.42
N LEU A 319 -6.92 -24.37 20.55
CA LEU A 319 -7.68 -25.62 20.75
C LEU A 319 -6.94 -26.68 21.57
N GLY A 320 -5.73 -26.37 22.08
CA GLY A 320 -4.88 -27.29 22.82
C GLY A 320 -4.19 -28.35 21.96
N LYS A 321 -4.16 -28.18 20.63
CA LYS A 321 -3.54 -29.10 19.68
C LYS A 321 -2.13 -28.65 19.29
N SER A 322 -1.30 -28.34 20.29
CA SER A 322 0.00 -27.69 20.07
C SER A 322 0.96 -28.49 19.17
N ASN A 323 0.87 -29.83 19.13
CA ASN A 323 1.64 -30.63 18.17
C ASN A 323 1.26 -30.37 16.71
N GLU A 324 -0.03 -30.19 16.43
CA GLU A 324 -0.50 -29.82 15.08
C GLU A 324 -0.13 -28.37 14.77
N ALA A 325 -0.28 -27.48 15.75
CA ALA A 325 0.10 -26.08 15.62
C ALA A 325 1.58 -25.92 15.27
N TYR A 326 2.46 -26.72 15.88
CA TYR A 326 3.90 -26.71 15.58
C TYR A 326 4.21 -27.07 14.13
N ALA A 327 3.48 -28.04 13.55
CA ALA A 327 3.62 -28.36 12.13
C ALA A 327 3.17 -27.20 11.23
N SER A 328 2.06 -26.55 11.58
CA SER A 328 1.50 -25.42 10.82
C SER A 328 2.38 -24.17 10.89
N ILE A 329 2.93 -23.82 12.06
CA ILE A 329 3.85 -22.68 12.19
C ILE A 329 5.19 -22.95 11.51
N THR A 330 5.68 -24.18 11.54
CA THR A 330 6.86 -24.57 10.76
C THR A 330 6.61 -24.36 9.27
N LYS A 331 5.41 -24.74 8.77
CA LYS A 331 5.04 -24.51 7.38
C LYS A 331 4.93 -23.01 7.04
N ALA A 332 4.38 -22.20 7.94
CA ALA A 332 4.34 -20.75 7.78
C ALA A 332 5.78 -20.17 7.66
N LEU A 333 6.68 -20.59 8.55
CA LEU A 333 8.09 -20.18 8.56
C LEU A 333 8.91 -20.65 7.33
N GLU A 334 8.52 -21.76 6.70
CA GLU A 334 9.11 -22.18 5.42
C GLU A 334 8.73 -21.26 4.27
N LEU A 335 7.55 -20.64 4.32
CA LEU A 335 7.02 -19.75 3.30
C LEU A 335 7.49 -18.31 3.50
N ASP A 336 7.43 -17.81 4.74
CA ASP A 336 7.91 -16.50 5.14
C ASP A 336 8.56 -16.56 6.53
N HIS A 337 9.75 -15.97 6.66
CA HIS A 337 10.56 -15.95 7.88
C HIS A 337 11.08 -14.56 8.23
N GLU A 338 10.63 -13.52 7.53
CA GLU A 338 11.06 -12.14 7.76
C GLU A 338 10.12 -11.40 8.72
N ASP A 339 8.90 -11.92 8.93
CA ASP A 339 7.95 -11.38 9.90
C ASP A 339 8.26 -11.87 11.34
N PRO A 340 8.49 -10.97 12.31
CA PRO A 340 8.73 -11.34 13.71
C PRO A 340 7.56 -12.11 14.35
N ASP A 341 6.31 -11.88 13.95
CA ASP A 341 5.12 -12.50 14.56
C ASP A 341 5.10 -14.02 14.38
N PHE A 342 5.68 -14.51 13.28
CA PHE A 342 5.79 -15.94 12.99
C PHE A 342 6.74 -16.62 13.95
N TRP A 343 7.90 -15.99 14.21
CA TRP A 343 8.88 -16.49 15.16
C TRP A 343 8.41 -16.37 16.61
N TYR A 344 7.66 -15.30 16.94
CA TYR A 344 7.01 -15.15 18.24
C TYR A 344 6.02 -16.29 18.50
N THR A 345 5.11 -16.52 17.54
CA THR A 345 4.11 -17.59 17.63
C THR A 345 4.77 -18.97 17.72
N ALA A 346 5.82 -19.22 16.95
CA ALA A 346 6.60 -20.46 17.03
C ALA A 346 7.17 -20.64 18.45
N SER A 347 7.76 -19.59 19.02
CA SER A 347 8.33 -19.64 20.36
C SER A 347 7.31 -19.99 21.44
N GLU A 348 6.10 -19.41 21.38
CA GLU A 348 5.02 -19.72 22.34
C GLU A 348 4.56 -21.18 22.23
N ILE A 349 4.40 -21.69 21.00
CA ILE A 349 4.02 -23.09 20.76
C ILE A 349 5.13 -24.04 21.23
N GLU A 350 6.38 -23.73 20.94
CA GLU A 350 7.57 -24.49 21.38
C GLU A 350 7.68 -24.52 22.91
N GLU A 351 7.47 -23.39 23.59
CA GLU A 351 7.47 -23.32 25.06
C GLU A 351 6.39 -24.24 25.64
N ARG A 352 5.18 -24.20 25.08
CA ARG A 352 4.05 -25.03 25.53
C ARG A 352 4.27 -26.53 25.31
N LEU A 353 5.02 -26.89 24.26
CA LEU A 353 5.45 -28.28 23.99
C LEU A 353 6.63 -28.72 24.84
N GLY A 354 7.30 -27.79 25.54
CA GLY A 354 8.50 -28.05 26.32
C GLY A 354 9.80 -28.07 25.50
N TYR A 355 9.77 -27.61 24.25
CA TYR A 355 10.93 -27.40 23.39
C TYR A 355 11.59 -26.07 23.75
N ILE A 356 12.14 -26.00 24.97
CA ILE A 356 12.59 -24.74 25.57
C ILE A 356 13.79 -24.14 24.82
N GLU A 357 14.73 -24.97 24.35
CA GLU A 357 15.90 -24.48 23.61
C GLU A 357 15.49 -23.84 22.27
N GLU A 358 14.60 -24.51 21.55
CA GLU A 358 14.01 -24.03 20.30
C GLU A 358 13.21 -22.74 20.52
N SER A 359 12.35 -22.71 21.55
CA SER A 359 11.55 -21.55 21.93
C SER A 359 12.41 -20.29 22.14
N ILE A 360 13.55 -20.42 22.84
CA ILE A 360 14.49 -19.32 23.06
C ILE A 360 15.14 -18.87 21.76
N ILE A 361 15.47 -19.80 20.85
CA ILE A 361 16.05 -19.48 19.55
C ILE A 361 15.03 -18.71 18.69
N SER A 362 13.79 -19.17 18.64
CA SER A 362 12.69 -18.54 17.89
C SER A 362 12.41 -17.13 18.43
N MET A 363 12.26 -16.97 19.75
CA MET A 363 12.03 -15.66 20.36
C MET A 363 13.19 -14.68 20.09
N ARG A 364 14.44 -15.16 20.17
CA ARG A 364 15.61 -14.34 19.85
C ARG A 364 15.59 -13.87 18.38
N LYS A 365 15.11 -14.70 17.45
CA LYS A 365 14.95 -14.30 16.05
C LYS A 365 13.88 -13.22 15.90
N ALA A 366 12.73 -13.38 16.56
CA ALA A 366 11.67 -12.36 16.56
C ALA A 366 12.21 -10.99 17.01
N VAL A 367 12.89 -10.95 18.18
CA VAL A 367 13.54 -9.72 18.71
C VAL A 367 14.58 -9.13 17.76
N LYS A 368 15.25 -9.95 16.96
CA LYS A 368 16.26 -9.48 16.00
C LYS A 368 15.62 -8.88 14.75
N LEU A 369 14.45 -9.38 14.34
CA LEU A 369 13.70 -8.86 13.20
C LEU A 369 13.04 -7.52 13.54
N ASP A 370 12.54 -7.36 14.77
CA ASP A 370 12.10 -6.08 15.30
C ASP A 370 12.90 -5.66 16.55
N GLU A 371 14.07 -5.07 16.32
CA GLU A 371 14.94 -4.59 17.41
C GLU A 371 14.40 -3.33 18.13
N SER A 372 13.32 -2.74 17.61
CA SER A 372 12.71 -1.52 18.15
C SER A 372 11.54 -1.80 19.08
N ASP A 373 10.94 -2.99 18.98
CA ASP A 373 9.85 -3.41 19.85
C ASP A 373 10.33 -3.83 21.24
N SER A 374 10.12 -2.93 22.20
CA SER A 374 10.43 -3.18 23.60
C SER A 374 9.53 -4.23 24.25
N SER A 375 8.30 -4.41 23.75
CA SER A 375 7.35 -5.41 24.26
C SER A 375 7.83 -6.80 23.91
N LEU A 376 8.22 -7.01 22.65
CA LEU A 376 8.82 -8.26 22.17
C LEU A 376 10.11 -8.60 22.93
N PHE A 377 10.98 -7.60 23.16
CA PHE A 377 12.16 -7.80 23.99
C PHE A 377 11.82 -8.15 25.45
N MET A 378 10.76 -7.56 26.00
CA MET A 378 10.28 -7.89 27.35
C MET A 378 9.78 -9.33 27.46
N ASP A 379 9.06 -9.82 26.45
CA ASP A 379 8.58 -11.21 26.41
C ASP A 379 9.76 -12.19 26.33
N TYR A 380 10.80 -11.85 25.57
CA TYR A 380 12.05 -12.60 25.55
C TYR A 380 12.72 -12.68 26.93
N LEU A 381 12.84 -11.56 27.64
CA LEU A 381 13.41 -11.54 29.00
C LEU A 381 12.61 -12.40 29.99
N GLN A 382 11.28 -12.35 29.90
CA GLN A 382 10.41 -13.15 30.74
C GLN A 382 10.55 -14.65 30.43
N LEU A 383 10.63 -15.04 29.15
CA LEU A 383 10.90 -16.42 28.75
C LEU A 383 12.21 -16.93 29.35
N LEU A 384 13.29 -16.13 29.30
CA LEU A 384 14.57 -16.50 29.91
C LEU A 384 14.48 -16.61 31.44
N ASP A 385 13.80 -15.70 32.14
CA ASP A 385 13.66 -15.74 33.60
C ASP A 385 12.83 -16.94 34.08
N ARG A 386 11.87 -17.40 33.27
CA ARG A 386 11.08 -18.61 33.55
C ARG A 386 11.93 -19.89 33.50
N HIS A 387 12.84 -20.01 32.53
CA HIS A 387 13.46 -21.29 32.20
C HIS A 387 14.98 -21.38 32.40
N LEU A 388 15.69 -20.26 32.43
CA LEU A 388 17.15 -20.24 32.45
C LEU A 388 17.73 -19.71 33.76
N SER A 389 19.04 -19.91 33.90
CA SER A 389 19.79 -19.37 35.03
C SER A 389 19.89 -17.84 34.97
N HIS A 390 19.98 -17.22 36.15
CA HIS A 390 20.15 -15.77 36.29
C HIS A 390 21.35 -15.20 35.52
N ASN A 391 22.41 -15.97 35.25
CA ASN A 391 23.53 -15.45 34.46
C ASN A 391 23.11 -15.10 33.02
N ILE A 392 22.35 -15.99 32.37
CA ILE A 392 21.90 -15.80 30.98
C ILE A 392 20.91 -14.63 30.89
N VAL A 393 19.99 -14.53 31.84
CA VAL A 393 19.05 -13.39 31.94
C VAL A 393 19.82 -12.08 32.12
N GLY A 394 20.86 -12.08 32.94
CA GLY A 394 21.70 -10.90 33.18
C GLY A 394 22.47 -10.44 31.95
N ASP A 395 22.98 -11.39 31.15
CA ASP A 395 23.67 -11.10 29.89
C ASP A 395 22.68 -10.49 28.87
N ALA A 396 21.51 -11.10 28.70
CA ALA A 396 20.46 -10.57 27.82
C ALA A 396 19.96 -9.18 28.24
N LEU A 397 19.76 -8.96 29.55
CA LEU A 397 19.42 -7.66 30.12
C LEU A 397 20.48 -6.60 29.81
N SER A 398 21.76 -6.97 29.88
CA SER A 398 22.87 -6.04 29.62
C SER A 398 22.95 -5.66 28.15
N GLU A 399 22.67 -6.60 27.25
CA GLU A 399 22.59 -6.35 25.81
C GLU A 399 21.43 -5.41 25.45
N GLY A 400 20.23 -5.64 26.00
CA GLY A 400 19.05 -4.86 25.65
C GLY A 400 18.93 -3.49 26.33
N ILE A 401 19.53 -3.28 27.51
CA ILE A 401 19.40 -2.01 28.23
C ILE A 401 20.10 -0.85 27.52
N GLU A 402 21.08 -1.12 26.65
CA GLU A 402 21.69 -0.08 25.82
C GLU A 402 20.66 0.52 24.86
N LYS A 403 19.79 -0.33 24.29
CA LYS A 403 18.74 0.08 23.35
C LYS A 403 17.53 0.67 24.07
N PHE A 404 17.11 0.06 25.17
CA PHE A 404 15.88 0.43 25.89
C PHE A 404 16.14 1.12 27.23
N SER A 405 17.18 1.95 27.30
CA SER A 405 17.67 2.57 28.55
C SER A 405 16.63 3.41 29.30
N SER A 406 15.61 3.93 28.61
CA SER A 406 14.52 4.73 29.17
C SER A 406 13.18 3.99 29.26
N ASN A 407 13.12 2.69 28.93
CA ASN A 407 11.89 1.93 28.99
C ASN A 407 11.61 1.51 30.45
N GLY A 408 10.52 2.04 31.02
CA GLY A 408 10.16 1.81 32.42
C GLY A 408 9.94 0.32 32.75
N ASP A 409 9.34 -0.43 31.83
CA ASP A 409 9.01 -1.84 32.07
C ASP A 409 10.26 -2.72 32.21
N ILE A 410 11.21 -2.54 31.29
CA ILE A 410 12.51 -3.21 31.32
C ILE A 410 13.28 -2.82 32.59
N LEU A 411 13.20 -1.56 33.03
CA LEU A 411 13.83 -1.11 34.26
C LEU A 411 13.17 -1.69 35.51
N TYR A 412 11.85 -1.87 35.54
CA TYR A 412 11.14 -2.55 36.63
C TYR A 412 11.50 -4.03 36.70
N PHE A 413 11.57 -4.71 35.55
CA PHE A 413 12.06 -6.08 35.48
C PHE A 413 13.50 -6.20 35.96
N LYS A 414 14.40 -5.31 35.51
CA LYS A 414 15.80 -5.26 35.96
C LYS A 414 15.91 -5.03 37.47
N THR A 415 15.06 -4.17 38.03
CA THR A 415 14.97 -3.94 39.48
C THR A 415 14.59 -5.23 40.20
N ALA A 416 13.51 -5.88 39.80
CA ALA A 416 13.06 -7.15 40.37
C ALA A 416 14.15 -8.22 40.30
N PHE A 417 14.82 -8.33 39.15
CA PHE A 417 15.93 -9.24 38.93
C PHE A 417 17.14 -8.97 39.85
N MET A 418 17.50 -7.70 40.09
CA MET A 418 18.56 -7.34 41.04
C MET A 418 18.17 -7.64 42.50
N LEU A 419 16.90 -7.46 42.86
CA LEU A 419 16.38 -7.82 44.19
C LEU A 419 16.47 -9.33 44.44
N LYS A 420 16.08 -10.16 43.45
CA LYS A 420 16.22 -11.63 43.50
C LYS A 420 17.67 -12.07 43.76
N GLN A 421 18.66 -11.28 43.31
CA GLN A 421 20.09 -11.54 43.54
C GLN A 421 20.64 -10.95 44.84
N GLY A 422 19.82 -10.24 45.63
CA GLY A 422 20.27 -9.55 46.84
C GLY A 422 21.10 -8.29 46.58
N LYS A 423 21.10 -7.75 45.36
CA LYS A 423 21.82 -6.52 44.98
C LYS A 423 20.98 -5.27 45.30
N TYR A 424 20.58 -5.13 46.56
CA TYR A 424 19.57 -4.15 46.99
C TYR A 424 19.90 -2.69 46.61
N GLN A 425 21.15 -2.25 46.82
CA GLN A 425 21.52 -0.86 46.53
C GLN A 425 21.40 -0.52 45.03
N GLN A 426 21.83 -1.43 44.16
CA GLN A 426 21.72 -1.27 42.71
C GLN A 426 20.27 -1.35 42.26
N ALA A 427 19.49 -2.24 42.88
CA ALA A 427 18.06 -2.36 42.60
C ALA A 427 17.31 -1.05 42.91
N TYR A 428 17.55 -0.43 44.07
CA TYR A 428 16.87 0.82 44.42
C TYR A 428 17.25 1.98 43.49
N GLN A 429 18.51 2.08 43.07
CA GLN A 429 18.93 3.06 42.06
C GLN A 429 18.25 2.83 40.70
N CYS A 430 18.12 1.56 40.29
CA CYS A 430 17.41 1.20 39.07
C CYS A 430 15.90 1.51 39.18
N PHE A 431 15.32 1.32 40.36
CA PHE A 431 13.92 1.60 40.63
C PHE A 431 13.60 3.10 40.60
N GLU A 432 14.45 3.94 41.20
CA GLU A 432 14.35 5.41 41.10
C GLU A 432 14.39 5.88 39.63
N LEU A 433 15.29 5.29 38.83
CA LEU A 433 15.36 5.58 37.40
C LEU A 433 14.07 5.15 36.68
N ALA A 434 13.54 3.97 36.99
CA ALA A 434 12.28 3.48 36.42
C ALA A 434 11.10 4.41 36.76
N LEU A 435 10.97 4.84 38.02
CA LEU A 435 9.93 5.78 38.47
C LEU A 435 10.02 7.14 37.77
N THR A 436 11.23 7.58 37.42
CA THR A 436 11.46 8.82 36.69
C THR A 436 10.92 8.74 35.25
N PHE A 437 11.01 7.58 34.61
CA PHE A 437 10.53 7.38 33.24
C PHE A 437 9.05 6.96 33.17
N ASP A 438 8.58 6.10 34.07
CA ASP A 438 7.20 5.60 34.07
C ASP A 438 6.68 5.29 35.47
N PHE A 439 6.33 6.34 36.23
CA PHE A 439 5.70 6.17 37.54
C PHE A 439 4.40 5.34 37.50
N LYS A 440 3.63 5.37 36.41
CA LYS A 440 2.30 4.72 36.38
C LYS A 440 2.40 3.20 36.47
N SER A 441 3.48 2.61 35.97
CA SER A 441 3.67 1.16 35.94
C SER A 441 4.51 0.62 37.11
N HIS A 442 4.73 1.40 38.17
CA HIS A 442 5.59 0.99 39.30
C HIS A 442 5.20 -0.34 39.94
N GLU A 443 3.92 -0.73 39.90
CA GLU A 443 3.45 -2.00 40.44
C GLU A 443 4.01 -3.23 39.71
N LYS A 444 4.51 -3.07 38.47
CA LYS A 444 5.09 -4.17 37.68
C LYS A 444 6.28 -4.83 38.37
N VAL A 445 7.07 -4.09 39.16
CA VAL A 445 8.16 -4.68 39.95
C VAL A 445 7.65 -5.80 40.89
N PHE A 446 6.45 -5.64 41.43
CA PHE A 446 5.80 -6.62 42.31
C PHE A 446 5.14 -7.76 41.53
N GLN A 447 4.91 -7.60 40.24
CA GLN A 447 4.49 -8.69 39.36
C GLN A 447 5.68 -9.59 39.03
N TYR A 448 6.84 -8.98 38.73
CA TYR A 448 8.08 -9.71 38.43
C TYR A 448 8.75 -10.33 39.67
N TYR A 449 8.57 -9.73 40.84
CA TYR A 449 9.05 -10.26 42.12
C TYR A 449 8.04 -10.03 43.25
N PRO A 450 7.03 -10.90 43.41
CA PRO A 450 5.94 -10.74 44.38
C PRO A 450 6.38 -10.58 45.85
N GLU A 451 7.50 -11.19 46.24
CA GLU A 451 8.04 -11.09 47.60
C GLU A 451 8.52 -9.68 47.95
N SER A 452 8.71 -8.80 46.95
CA SER A 452 9.12 -7.41 47.19
C SER A 452 8.00 -6.47 47.63
N LYS A 453 6.73 -6.94 47.68
CA LYS A 453 5.57 -6.11 48.10
C LYS A 453 5.72 -5.49 49.48
N ASP A 454 6.39 -6.20 50.40
CA ASP A 454 6.62 -5.73 51.77
C ASP A 454 7.95 -4.97 51.93
N ASN A 455 8.67 -4.69 50.83
CA ASN A 455 9.94 -3.97 50.88
C ASN A 455 9.71 -2.48 51.17
N GLN A 456 9.98 -2.08 52.41
CA GLN A 456 9.78 -0.69 52.88
C GLN A 456 10.52 0.35 52.03
N ASN A 457 11.73 0.07 51.54
CA ASN A 457 12.47 1.04 50.72
C ASN A 457 11.78 1.30 49.38
N LEU A 458 11.19 0.26 48.76
CA LEU A 458 10.44 0.45 47.51
C LEU A 458 9.16 1.28 47.74
N LEU A 459 8.46 1.00 48.84
CA LEU A 459 7.24 1.74 49.20
C LEU A 459 7.55 3.21 49.49
N GLU A 460 8.63 3.50 50.21
CA GLU A 460 9.09 4.88 50.47
C GLU A 460 9.45 5.61 49.18
N LEU A 461 10.12 4.93 48.23
CA LEU A 461 10.44 5.50 46.91
C LEU A 461 9.19 5.79 46.08
N ILE A 462 8.19 4.89 46.10
CA ILE A 462 6.90 5.12 45.42
C ILE A 462 6.21 6.36 46.00
N ASP A 463 6.12 6.46 47.33
CA ASP A 463 5.47 7.60 47.98
C ASP A 463 6.21 8.93 47.71
N ALA A 464 7.54 8.91 47.59
CA ALA A 464 8.33 10.10 47.25
C ALA A 464 8.03 10.64 45.83
N TYR A 465 7.74 9.76 44.88
CA TYR A 465 7.49 10.10 43.47
C TYR A 465 5.99 10.31 43.15
N ARG A 466 5.10 10.18 44.13
CA ARG A 466 3.64 10.26 43.98
C ARG A 466 3.10 11.68 43.78
N ASN A 467 3.96 12.70 43.82
CA ASN A 467 3.56 14.12 43.79
C ASN A 467 3.33 14.66 42.38
#